data_AF-F8NAP3-F1
#
_entry.id   AF-F8NAP3-F1
#
_cell.length_a   1.000
_cell.length_b   1.000
_cell.length_c   1.000
_cell.angle_alpha   90.00
_cell.angle_beta   90.00
_cell.angle_gamma   90.00
#
_symmetry.space_group_name_H-M   'P 1'
#
loop_
_entity.id
_entity.type
_entity.pdbx_description
1 polymer ?
#
loop_
_entity_poly.entity_id
_entity_poly.type
_entity_poly.pdbx_seq_one_letter_code
_entity_poly.pdbx_strand_id
1 'polypeptide(L)'
;MNKDLKQFLDWLKENDRTEEEKMQCKLLDEYMKTRDNLPGKGVTGAPLVSDPKTSDEIAGDLRPMYYMEIRVIANYMFMHEFGTTTVEDGTVKWAIWRDMDFRV
;
A
#
# COMPACT_ATOMS: atom_id res chain seq x y z
N MET A 1 7.57 -13.47 10.30
CA MET A 1 8.63 -12.55 9.81
C MET A 1 9.85 -12.67 10.72
N ASN A 2 11.07 -12.65 10.17
CA ASN A 2 12.31 -12.63 10.96
C ASN A 2 12.36 -11.34 11.81
N LYS A 3 12.70 -11.46 13.10
CA LYS A 3 12.81 -10.33 14.04
C LYS A 3 13.78 -9.25 13.54
N ASP A 4 14.86 -9.67 12.88
CA ASP A 4 15.88 -8.76 12.35
C ASP A 4 15.36 -7.96 11.15
N LEU A 5 14.57 -8.60 10.28
CA LEU A 5 13.93 -7.94 9.14
C LEU A 5 12.93 -6.89 9.62
N LYS A 6 12.12 -7.22 10.64
CA LYS A 6 11.15 -6.27 11.20
C LYS A 6 11.84 -5.02 11.74
N GLN A 7 12.87 -5.20 12.57
CA GLN A 7 13.61 -4.09 13.16
C GLN A 7 14.30 -3.22 12.11
N PHE A 8 14.82 -3.83 11.05
CA PHE A 8 15.42 -3.09 9.93
C PHE A 8 14.38 -2.27 9.16
N LEU A 9 13.21 -2.85 8.86
CA LEU A 9 12.13 -2.13 8.18
C LEU A 9 11.59 -0.97 9.02
N ASP A 10 11.46 -1.16 10.33
CA ASP A 10 11.02 -0.10 11.25
C ASP A 10 12.05 1.05 11.30
N TRP A 11 13.36 0.74 11.36
CA TRP A 11 14.40 1.77 11.29
C TRP A 11 14.40 2.56 9.98
N LEU A 12 14.24 1.88 8.83
CA LEU A 12 14.16 2.52 7.51
C LEU A 12 12.97 3.46 7.39
N LYS A 13 11.80 3.08 7.95
CA LYS A 13 10.60 3.92 7.96
C LYS A 13 10.85 5.28 8.62
N GLU A 14 11.67 5.30 9.67
CA GLU A 14 11.88 6.48 10.52
C GLU A 14 13.10 7.33 10.11
N ASN A 15 14.15 6.73 9.54
CA ASN A 15 15.47 7.39 9.45
C ASN A 15 16.03 7.60 8.03
N ASP A 16 15.48 6.95 7.01
CA ASP A 16 16.07 6.96 5.65
C ASP A 16 15.15 7.58 4.59
N ARG A 17 14.35 8.59 4.98
CA ARG A 17 13.40 9.26 4.08
C ARG A 17 13.61 10.76 4.03
N THR A 18 13.63 11.29 2.81
CA THR A 18 13.54 12.73 2.57
C THR A 18 12.17 13.27 2.99
N GLU A 19 12.04 14.59 3.19
CA GLU A 19 10.74 15.21 3.52
C GLU A 19 9.69 14.96 2.42
N GLU A 20 10.11 14.89 1.16
CA GLU A 20 9.24 14.54 0.04
C GLU A 20 8.71 13.09 0.16
N GLU A 21 9.58 12.13 0.47
CA GLU A 21 9.19 10.74 0.68
C GLU A 21 8.27 10.58 1.91
N LYS A 22 8.51 11.34 2.98
CA LYS A 22 7.61 11.38 4.14
C LYS A 22 6.21 11.86 3.75
N MET A 23 6.11 12.91 2.93
CA MET A 23 4.82 13.41 2.43
C MET A 23 4.10 12.36 1.57
N GLN A 24 4.83 11.69 0.65
CA GLN A 24 4.27 10.62 -0.16
C GLN A 24 3.77 9.45 0.70
N CYS A 25 4.54 9.02 1.71
CA CYS A 25 4.10 7.99 2.64
C CYS A 25 2.84 8.39 3.43
N LYS A 26 2.73 9.67 3.83
CA LYS A 26 1.51 10.17 4.48
C LYS A 26 0.28 10.06 3.57
N LEU A 27 0.41 10.35 2.27
CA LEU A 27 -0.68 10.14 1.31
C LEU A 27 -1.02 8.66 1.13
N LEU A 28 -0.02 7.78 1.14
CA LEU A 28 -0.22 6.34 1.10
C LEU A 28 -0.93 5.82 2.35
N ASP A 29 -0.58 6.31 3.55
CA ASP A 29 -1.28 5.96 4.78
C ASP A 29 -2.77 6.30 4.71
N GLU A 30 -3.11 7.48 4.19
CA GLU A 30 -4.51 7.87 3.95
C GLU A 30 -5.19 6.98 2.91
N TYR A 31 -4.50 6.70 1.79
CA TYR A 31 -4.99 5.81 0.74
C TYR A 31 -5.27 4.40 1.27
N MET A 32 -4.45 3.90 2.19
CA MET A 32 -4.56 2.55 2.73
C MET A 32 -5.59 2.41 3.87
N LYS A 33 -6.22 3.48 4.38
CA LYS A 33 -7.23 3.36 5.46
C LYS A 33 -8.42 2.44 5.15
N THR A 34 -8.72 2.24 3.88
CA THR A 34 -9.82 1.37 3.41
C THR A 34 -9.31 0.09 2.78
N ARG A 35 -8.02 -0.19 2.91
CA ARG A 35 -7.33 -1.28 2.24
C ARG A 35 -6.48 -2.04 3.25
N ASP A 36 -6.26 -3.31 2.99
CA ASP A 36 -5.42 -4.17 3.83
C ASP A 36 -4.51 -5.04 2.98
N ASN A 37 -3.48 -5.59 3.61
CA ASN A 37 -2.51 -6.51 3.01
C ASN A 37 -2.92 -7.98 3.11
N LEU A 38 -4.08 -8.26 3.73
CA LEU A 38 -4.66 -9.60 3.85
C LEU A 38 -6.19 -9.55 3.67
N PRO A 39 -6.83 -10.66 3.27
CA PRO A 39 -8.28 -10.75 3.31
C PRO A 39 -8.78 -10.69 4.75
N GLY A 40 -9.97 -10.13 4.95
CA GLY A 40 -10.53 -9.98 6.29
C GLY A 40 -11.81 -9.17 6.29
N LYS A 41 -12.08 -8.52 7.43
CA LYS A 41 -13.16 -7.54 7.56
C LYS A 41 -12.55 -6.15 7.53
N GLY A 42 -13.15 -5.25 6.75
CA GLY A 42 -12.76 -3.85 6.69
C GLY A 42 -13.24 -3.06 7.91
N VAL A 43 -13.03 -1.75 7.84
CA VAL A 43 -13.39 -0.78 8.88
C VAL A 43 -14.90 -0.76 9.13
N THR A 44 -15.71 -1.01 8.09
CA THR A 44 -17.17 -1.11 8.20
C THR A 44 -17.64 -2.43 8.81
N GLY A 45 -16.74 -3.40 8.99
CA GLY A 45 -17.05 -4.78 9.37
C GLY A 45 -17.47 -5.68 8.21
N ALA A 46 -17.62 -5.12 6.99
CA ALA A 46 -17.88 -5.87 5.77
C ALA A 46 -16.65 -6.67 5.31
N PRO A 47 -16.81 -7.82 4.63
CA PRO A 47 -15.69 -8.53 4.04
C PRO A 47 -14.95 -7.66 3.01
N LEU A 48 -13.62 -7.62 3.09
CA LEU A 48 -12.80 -6.95 2.10
C LEU A 48 -12.85 -7.69 0.75
N VAL A 49 -12.87 -6.91 -0.33
CA VAL A 49 -12.90 -7.41 -1.71
C VAL A 49 -11.51 -7.31 -2.33
N SER A 50 -11.08 -8.32 -3.08
CA SER A 50 -9.81 -8.29 -3.81
C SER A 50 -9.78 -7.12 -4.82
N ASP A 51 -8.80 -6.23 -4.71
CA ASP A 51 -8.61 -5.03 -5.54
C ASP A 51 -7.12 -4.86 -5.93
N PRO A 52 -6.53 -5.83 -6.68
CA PRO A 52 -5.10 -5.83 -6.96
C PRO A 52 -4.70 -4.65 -7.84
N LYS A 53 -3.61 -3.95 -7.46
CA LYS A 53 -3.09 -2.78 -8.18
C LYS A 53 -1.58 -2.82 -8.40
N THR A 54 -1.12 -2.28 -9.52
CA THR A 54 0.29 -1.95 -9.72
C THR A 54 0.67 -0.68 -8.97
N SER A 55 1.97 -0.44 -8.77
CA SER A 55 2.43 0.85 -8.23
C SER A 55 2.06 2.03 -9.12
N ASP A 56 2.01 1.85 -10.45
CA ASP A 56 1.57 2.87 -11.41
C ASP A 56 0.08 3.20 -11.26
N GLU A 57 -0.77 2.19 -11.06
CA GLU A 57 -2.20 2.40 -10.82
C GLU A 57 -2.42 3.19 -9.52
N ILE A 58 -1.67 2.87 -8.45
CA ILE A 58 -1.71 3.61 -7.18
C ILE A 58 -1.23 5.06 -7.37
N ALA A 59 -0.15 5.27 -8.12
CA ALA A 59 0.33 6.62 -8.45
C ALA A 59 -0.70 7.41 -9.24
N GLY A 60 -1.39 6.78 -10.19
CA GLY A 60 -2.48 7.36 -10.97
C GLY A 60 -3.65 7.80 -10.08
N ASP A 61 -4.06 6.96 -9.14
CA ASP A 61 -5.15 7.26 -8.19
C ASP A 61 -4.82 8.48 -7.29
N LEU A 62 -3.55 8.64 -6.92
CA LEU A 62 -3.06 9.72 -6.05
C LEU A 62 -2.62 10.98 -6.82
N ARG A 63 -2.49 10.89 -8.14
CA ARG A 63 -2.01 11.96 -9.02
C ARG A 63 -2.73 13.31 -8.84
N PRO A 64 -4.05 13.37 -8.58
CA PRO A 64 -4.74 14.64 -8.35
C PRO A 64 -4.25 15.41 -7.10
N MET A 65 -3.68 14.71 -6.12
CA MET A 65 -3.15 15.32 -4.90
C MET A 65 -1.66 15.64 -5.01
N TYR A 66 -0.87 14.70 -5.57
CA TYR A 66 0.58 14.85 -5.65
C TYR A 66 1.20 13.92 -6.69
N TYR A 67 2.40 14.25 -7.18
CA TYR A 67 3.17 13.31 -7.99
C TYR A 67 3.79 12.24 -7.09
N MET A 68 3.46 10.98 -7.34
CA MET A 68 3.97 9.87 -6.53
C MET A 68 5.10 9.14 -7.26
N GLU A 69 6.22 8.95 -6.57
CA GLU A 69 7.34 8.18 -7.06
C GLU A 69 7.06 6.69 -6.91
N ILE A 70 7.15 5.95 -8.03
CA ILE A 70 6.87 4.50 -8.08
C ILE A 70 7.76 3.72 -7.10
N ARG A 71 9.02 4.13 -6.95
CA ARG A 71 9.96 3.54 -5.99
C ARG A 71 9.45 3.67 -4.55
N VAL A 72 8.89 4.82 -4.19
CA VAL A 72 8.37 5.08 -2.83
C VAL A 72 7.16 4.21 -2.56
N ILE A 73 6.24 4.09 -3.53
CA ILE A 73 5.09 3.20 -3.43
C ILE A 73 5.56 1.75 -3.26
N ALA A 74 6.44 1.25 -4.12
CA ALA A 74 6.92 -0.13 -4.04
C ALA A 74 7.60 -0.44 -2.70
N ASN A 75 8.45 0.48 -2.22
CA ASN A 75 9.08 0.37 -0.91
C ASN A 75 8.04 0.36 0.22
N TYR A 76 7.04 1.25 0.16
CA TYR A 76 5.94 1.29 1.14
C TYR A 76 5.20 -0.05 1.18
N MET A 77 4.78 -0.58 0.03
CA MET A 77 4.05 -1.85 -0.05
C MET A 77 4.86 -2.99 0.59
N PHE A 78 6.14 -3.09 0.26
CA PHE A 78 7.04 -4.09 0.85
C PHE A 78 7.19 -3.92 2.38
N MET A 79 7.44 -2.69 2.84
CA MET A 79 7.59 -2.36 4.26
C MET A 79 6.30 -2.55 5.08
N HIS A 80 5.14 -2.57 4.43
CA HIS A 80 3.83 -2.79 5.03
C HIS A 80 3.29 -4.20 4.72
N GLU A 81 4.18 -5.12 4.33
CA GLU A 81 3.87 -6.55 4.16
C GLU A 81 2.78 -6.86 3.13
N PHE A 82 2.60 -6.00 2.12
CA PHE A 82 1.74 -6.33 0.98
C PHE A 82 2.39 -7.42 0.13
N GLY A 83 1.63 -8.49 -0.09
CA GLY A 83 2.01 -9.54 -1.02
C GLY A 83 1.85 -9.13 -2.48
N THR A 84 2.29 -9.98 -3.39
CA THR A 84 2.05 -9.84 -4.83
C THR A 84 1.13 -10.95 -5.33
N THR A 85 0.34 -10.65 -6.36
CA THR A 85 -0.49 -11.62 -7.08
C THR A 85 -0.28 -11.47 -8.58
N THR A 86 -0.56 -12.53 -9.34
CA THR A 86 -0.59 -12.50 -10.81
C THR A 86 -2.04 -12.52 -11.25
N VAL A 87 -2.43 -11.59 -12.14
CA VAL A 87 -3.77 -11.56 -12.73
C VAL A 87 -3.81 -12.28 -14.07
N GLU A 88 -5.00 -12.46 -14.66
CA GLU A 88 -5.22 -13.32 -15.84
C GLU A 88 -4.34 -13.00 -17.05
N ASP A 89 -3.99 -11.73 -17.24
CA ASP A 89 -3.13 -11.27 -18.33
C ASP A 89 -1.62 -11.49 -18.09
N GLY A 90 -1.25 -12.06 -16.94
CA GLY A 90 0.13 -12.31 -16.54
C GLY A 90 0.80 -11.14 -15.81
N THR A 91 0.11 -10.01 -15.63
CA THR A 91 0.65 -8.85 -14.90
C THR A 91 0.78 -9.16 -13.42
N VAL A 92 1.92 -8.78 -12.84
CA VAL A 92 2.13 -8.84 -11.39
C VAL A 92 1.62 -7.55 -10.75
N LYS A 93 0.74 -7.69 -9.76
CA LYS A 93 0.15 -6.60 -8.98
C LYS A 93 0.36 -6.82 -7.49
N TRP A 94 0.24 -5.77 -6.69
CA TRP A 94 0.11 -5.91 -5.25
C TRP A 94 -1.22 -6.58 -4.93
N ALA A 95 -1.18 -7.58 -4.06
CA ALA A 95 -2.39 -8.17 -3.49
C ALA A 95 -2.93 -7.17 -2.45
N ILE A 96 -4.07 -6.57 -2.75
CA ILE A 96 -4.72 -5.55 -1.93
C ILE A 96 -6.17 -5.97 -1.74
N TRP A 97 -6.70 -5.76 -0.54
CA TRP A 97 -8.08 -6.06 -0.19
C TRP A 97 -8.76 -4.79 0.29
N ARG A 98 -9.89 -4.40 -0.31
CA ARG A 98 -10.53 -3.11 -0.09
C ARG A 98 -11.92 -3.22 0.52
N ASP A 99 -12.22 -2.32 1.44
CA ASP A 99 -13.54 -2.10 2.00
C ASP A 99 -14.36 -1.24 1.02
N MET A 100 -15.29 -1.88 0.31
CA MET A 100 -16.11 -1.24 -0.71
C MET A 100 -17.31 -0.49 -0.13
N ASP A 101 -17.66 -0.75 1.14
CA ASP A 101 -18.80 -0.14 1.81
C ASP A 101 -18.40 1.12 2.58
N PHE A 102 -17.11 1.43 2.66
CA PHE A 102 -16.61 2.64 3.31
C PHE A 102 -17.11 3.91 2.60
N ARG A 103 -17.77 4.79 3.36
CA ARG A 103 -18.25 6.10 2.93
C ARG A 103 -17.81 7.16 3.95
N VAL A 104 -17.37 8.30 3.45
CA VAL A 104 -16.98 9.49 4.24
C VAL A 104 -18.18 10.42 4.38
#